data_AF-A0A945N870-F1
#
_entry.id   AF-A0A945N870-F1
#
_cell.length_a   1.000
_cell.length_b   1.000
_cell.length_c   1.000
_cell.angle_alpha   90.00
_cell.angle_beta   90.00
_cell.angle_gamma   90.00
#
_symmetry.space_group_name_H-M   'P 1'
#
loop_
_entity.id
_entity.type
_entity.pdbx_description
1 polymer ?
#
loop_
_entity_poly.entity_id
_entity_poly.type
_entity_poly.pdbx_seq_one_letter_code
_entity_poly.pdbx_strand_id
1 'polypeptide(L)' 'MILLIEDAVFITTQQDLTQDHRIRVLREDLAQRGLPEPRAITCITYTDWVRLTVESQHCLTWTR' A
#
# COMPACT_ATOMS: atom_id res chain seq x y z
N MET A 1 -10.11 -0.82 4.11
CA MET A 1 -8.77 -1.15 3.58
C MET A 1 -7.95 0.13 3.52
N ILE A 2 -6.65 0.07 3.76
CA ILE A 2 -5.73 1.22 3.66
C ILE A 2 -4.67 0.85 2.61
N LEU A 3 -4.44 1.74 1.65
CA LEU A 3 -3.39 1.56 0.65
C LEU A 3 -2.28 2.58 0.90
N LEU A 4 -1.05 2.10 1.04
CA LEU A 4 0.16 2.91 1.07
C LEU A 4 0.71 3.02 -0.36
N ILE A 5 0.72 4.24 -0.89
CA ILE A 5 1.26 4.61 -2.20
C ILE A 5 2.22 5.78 -2.05
N GLU A 6 2.94 6.08 -3.13
CA GLU A 6 3.93 7.14 -3.20
C GLU A 6 4.87 7.08 -1.99
N ASP A 7 5.10 8.18 -1.28
CA ASP A 7 6.03 8.21 -0.15
C ASP A 7 5.47 7.54 1.11
N ALA A 8 4.18 7.19 1.15
CA ALA A 8 3.62 6.46 2.29
C ALA A 8 4.21 5.05 2.43
N VAL A 9 4.81 4.49 1.37
CA VAL A 9 5.45 3.18 1.45
C VAL A 9 6.64 3.15 2.41
N PHE A 10 7.26 4.29 2.73
CA PHE A 10 8.34 4.37 3.73
C PHE A 10 7.88 3.97 5.14
N ILE A 11 6.59 4.05 5.45
CA ILE A 11 6.04 3.62 6.74
C ILE A 11 6.36 2.13 6.99
N THR A 12 6.42 1.32 5.93
CA THR A 12 6.72 -0.13 6.01
C THR A 12 8.12 -0.44 6.56
N THR A 13 9.05 0.51 6.54
CA THR A 13 10.40 0.35 7.11
C THR A 13 10.58 1.10 8.43
N GLN A 14 9.65 2.00 8.77
CA GLN A 14 9.71 2.85 9.96
C GLN A 14 8.88 2.30 11.13
N GLN A 15 7.87 1.48 10.85
CA GLN A 15 6.95 0.94 11.84
C GLN A 15 6.68 -0.55 11.61
N ASP A 16 6.41 -1.28 12.70
CA ASP A 16 5.91 -2.65 12.59
C ASP A 16 4.42 -2.64 12.27
N LEU A 17 4.11 -2.95 11.01
CA LEU A 17 2.74 -3.05 10.50
C LEU A 17 2.28 -4.50 10.32
N THR A 18 3.07 -5.48 10.78
CA THR A 18 2.86 -6.91 10.49
C THR A 18 1.52 -7.45 10.98
N GLN A 19 0.91 -6.80 11.98
CA GLN A 19 -0.37 -7.20 12.58
C GLN A 19 -1.58 -6.50 11.96
N ASP A 20 -1.42 -5.47 11.13
CA ASP A 20 -2.55 -4.76 10.52
C ASP A 20 -2.89 -5.30 9.13
N HIS A 21 -3.79 -6.28 9.10
CA HIS A 21 -4.25 -6.94 7.88
C HIS A 21 -5.04 -6.03 6.93
N ARG A 22 -5.37 -4.79 7.32
CA ARG A 22 -6.09 -3.83 6.46
C ARG A 22 -5.14 -3.10 5.52
N ILE A 23 -3.85 -3.15 5.77
CA ILE A 23 -2.83 -2.42 5.02
C ILE A 23 -2.45 -3.19 3.76
N ARG A 24 -2.42 -2.48 2.64
CA ARG A 24 -1.88 -2.89 1.35
C ARG A 24 -0.82 -1.89 0.94
N VAL A 25 0.16 -2.33 0.15
CA VAL A 25 1.25 -1.49 -0.31
C VAL A 25 1.41 -1.64 -1.81
N LEU A 26 1.63 -0.54 -2.52
CA LEU A 26 1.86 -0.60 -3.95
C LEU A 26 3.29 -1.10 -4.24
N ARG A 27 3.37 -2.23 -4.94
CA ARG A 27 4.64 -2.90 -5.27
C ARG A 27 5.55 -2.01 -6.10
N GLU A 28 4.98 -1.31 -7.07
CA GLU A 28 5.69 -0.45 -7.99
C GLU A 28 6.35 0.73 -7.26
N ASP A 29 5.67 1.30 -6.26
CA ASP A 29 6.22 2.38 -5.44
C ASP A 29 7.37 1.91 -4.54
N LEU A 30 7.28 0.70 -3.99
CA LEU A 30 8.39 0.08 -3.25
C LEU A 30 9.61 -0.08 -4.17
N ALA A 31 9.41 -0.65 -5.37
CA ALA A 31 10.47 -0.87 -6.34
C ALA A 31 11.12 0.45 -6.78
N GLN A 32 10.32 1.48 -7.09
CA GLN A 32 10.81 2.80 -7.48
C GLN A 32 11.63 3.49 -6.38
N ARG A 33 11.31 3.23 -5.11
CA ARG A 33 12.02 3.77 -3.93
C ARG A 33 13.14 2.86 -3.43
N GLY A 34 13.39 1.73 -4.07
CA GLY A 34 14.43 0.77 -3.68
C GLY A 34 14.14 0.08 -2.34
N LEU A 35 12.87 -0.03 -1.94
CA LEU A 35 12.46 -0.67 -0.69
C LEU A 35 12.15 -2.16 -0.90
N PRO A 36 12.48 -3.02 0.08
CA PRO A 36 12.17 -4.44 -0.01
C PRO A 36 10.67 -4.69 0.12
N GLU A 37 10.17 -5.77 -0.49
CA GLU A 37 8.79 -6.20 -0.27
C GLU A 37 8.60 -6.70 1.17
N PRO A 38 7.68 -6.12 1.96
CA PRO A 38 7.39 -6.56 3.32
C PRO A 38 6.75 -7.95 3.33
N ARG A 39 7.33 -8.90 4.08
CA ARG A 39 6.87 -10.30 4.08
C ARG A 39 5.45 -10.51 4.64
N ALA A 40 5.04 -9.67 5.58
CA ALA A 40 3.76 -9.83 6.30
C ALA A 40 2.65 -8.91 5.76
N ILE A 41 2.95 -8.01 4.83
CA ILE A 41 2.00 -7.04 4.28
C ILE A 41 1.74 -7.42 2.83
N THR A 42 0.47 -7.44 2.44
CA THR A 42 0.12 -7.77 1.06
C THR A 42 0.51 -6.62 0.12
N CYS A 43 1.47 -6.88 -0.75
CA CYS A 43 1.80 -6.02 -1.89
C CYS A 43 0.76 -6.19 -3.00
N ILE A 44 0.32 -5.10 -3.60
CA ILE A 44 -0.60 -5.07 -4.74
C ILE A 44 0.02 -4.30 -5.91
N THR A 45 -0.47 -4.56 -7.12
CA THR A 45 -0.07 -3.83 -8.33
C THR A 45 -1.01 -2.65 -8.63
N TYR A 46 -0.64 -1.79 -9.57
CA TYR A 46 -1.56 -0.76 -10.10
C TYR A 46 -2.85 -1.37 -10.66
N THR A 47 -2.77 -2.54 -11.30
CA THR A 47 -3.96 -3.22 -11.85
C THR A 47 -4.90 -3.68 -10.73
N ASP A 48 -4.34 -4.18 -9.64
CA ASP A 48 -5.11 -4.55 -8.45
C ASP A 48 -5.75 -3.32 -7.80
N TRP A 49 -5.02 -2.20 -7.73
CA TRP A 49 -5.55 -0.96 -7.19
C TRP A 49 -6.75 -0.44 -8.01
N VAL A 50 -6.66 -0.42 -9.35
CA VAL A 50 -7.79 -0.03 -10.22
C VAL A 50 -9.00 -0.94 -9.98
N ARG A 51 -8.79 -2.25 -9.82
CA ARG A 51 -9.89 -3.16 -9.48
C ARG A 51 -10.52 -2.82 -8.13
N LEU A 52 -9.69 -2.58 -7.12
CA LEU A 52 -10.15 -2.24 -5.77
C LEU A 52 -10.96 -0.95 -5.73
N THR A 53 -10.61 0.06 -6.54
CA THR A 53 -11.38 1.32 -6.59
C THR A 53 -12.72 1.15 -7.31
N VAL A 54 -12.82 0.25 -8.29
CA VAL A 54 -14.09 -0.11 -8.93
C VAL A 54 -15.01 -0.88 -7.98
N GLU A 55 -14.46 -1.76 -7.15
CA GLU A 55 -15.22 -2.58 -6.19
C GLU A 55 -15.63 -1.79 -4.92
N SER A 56 -14.92 -0.71 -4.59
CA SER A 56 -15.17 0.08 -3.39
C SER A 56 -16.25 1.15 -3.63
N GLN A 57 -17.27 1.20 -2.78
CA GLN A 57 -18.31 2.24 -2.84
C GLN A 57 -17.79 3.65 -2.54
N HIS A 58 -16.72 3.75 -1.75
CA HIS A 58 -16.13 5.02 -1.32
C HIS A 58 -14.60 4.94 -1.34
N CYS A 59 -13.97 6.05 -1.72
CA CYS A 59 -12.53 6.24 -1.66
C CYS A 59 -12.24 7.51 -0.87
N LEU A 60 -11.39 7.41 0.15
CA LEU A 60 -10.88 8.54 0.90
C LEU A 60 -9.37 8.63 0.67
N THR A 61 -8.92 9.81 0.26
CA THR A 61 -7.50 10.09 0.07
C THR A 61 -7.01 10.99 1.20
N TRP A 62 -5.90 10.60 1.82
CA TRP A 62 -5.20 11.44 2.78
C TRP A 62 -4.12 12.22 2.03
N THR A 63 -4.30 13.53 1.97
CA THR A 63 -3.28 14.46 1.48
C THR A 63 -2.77 15.29 2.65
N ARG A 64 -1.54 15.79 2.55
CA ARG A 64 -1.05 16.91 3.36
C ARG A 64 -1.22 18.21 2.59
#